data_AF-A0A814ZB80-F1
#
_entry.id   AF-A0A814ZB80-F1
#
_cell.length_a   1.000
_cell.length_b   1.000
_cell.length_c   1.000
_cell.angle_alpha   90.00
_cell.angle_beta   90.00
_cell.angle_gamma   90.00
#
_symmetry.space_group_name_H-M   'P 1'
#
loop_
_entity.id
_entity.type
_entity.pdbx_description
1 polymer ?
#
loop_
_entity_poly.entity_id
_entity_poly.type
_entity_poly.pdbx_seq_one_letter_code
_entity_poly.pdbx_strand_id
1 'polypeptide(L)'
;MGKAKRRSLLAKIFPRSSLRRSTGLLIITCFLSSAFFSVLVFTNADYVIGVFDYLTSFIPISRSDSKLIAVTTRQPIIQKKRTLSTYDENRIYNDFNYLNPSTLTYENRTYSNNVQVLFRLPEKTPIFALLLIFHGCSRTANDWFNTIERQRIIGAAIDLGYGCLAFQATDDFSRCWSNEVDMSSNNDVEMVWTGLKGFYNEYPKLESLPRFTFGSSSGGIFSSIFAINPRYKIQGQIIFVSIVLPEIVQTRVKKEGYPPTAWIYMPRDIEFASEARINDSKRVFAEENIPHISYIIEPLCVTSTIFHERIPTITKETSLYIFYRLQQNHWLDPQNYLKYNPRRKNTWQEFLLIPVNKTLISTDISKNLNEHKTILPDFFNTLYGEHEISFERSFEALQWHKNIYDNKTKSVL
;
A
#
# COMPACT_ATOMS: atom_id res chain seq x y z
N MET A 1 20.88 76.39 -58.27
CA MET A 1 22.29 76.45 -58.71
C MET A 1 23.14 75.65 -57.74
N GLY A 2 23.95 74.71 -58.24
CA GLY A 2 25.16 74.23 -57.54
C GLY A 2 25.09 72.86 -56.81
N LYS A 3 25.59 71.82 -57.50
CA LYS A 3 26.57 70.75 -57.09
C LYS A 3 26.40 70.07 -55.71
N ALA A 4 26.71 68.78 -55.49
CA ALA A 4 27.08 67.61 -56.28
C ALA A 4 27.28 66.40 -55.32
N LYS A 5 27.02 65.19 -55.82
CA LYS A 5 27.71 63.89 -55.56
C LYS A 5 28.19 63.52 -54.14
N ARG A 6 27.76 62.35 -53.65
CA ARG A 6 28.50 61.06 -53.84
C ARG A 6 27.66 59.85 -53.39
N ARG A 7 27.52 58.88 -54.31
CA ARG A 7 27.12 57.49 -54.06
C ARG A 7 28.36 56.65 -53.71
N SER A 8 28.21 55.71 -52.79
CA SER A 8 28.98 54.46 -52.63
C SER A 8 27.90 53.43 -52.27
N LEU A 9 27.49 52.49 -53.12
CA LEU A 9 28.21 51.36 -53.75
C LEU A 9 29.00 50.54 -52.72
N LEU A 10 28.27 49.69 -51.97
CA LEU A 10 28.66 48.35 -51.51
C LEU A 10 27.43 47.63 -50.88
N ALA A 11 26.36 47.51 -51.67
CA ALA A 11 25.20 46.67 -51.36
C ALA A 11 25.00 45.66 -52.49
N LYS A 12 25.92 44.70 -52.59
CA LYS A 12 25.77 43.46 -53.35
C LYS A 12 26.79 42.47 -52.79
N ILE A 13 26.30 41.27 -52.48
CA ILE A 13 26.96 40.04 -52.01
C ILE A 13 26.53 39.70 -50.57
N PHE A 14 25.87 38.54 -50.46
CA PHE A 14 25.24 37.84 -49.33
C PHE A 14 23.71 38.00 -49.14
N PRO A 15 22.91 37.05 -49.70
CA PRO A 15 21.48 36.94 -49.40
C PRO A 15 21.24 36.34 -48.01
N ARG A 16 20.34 36.97 -47.24
CA ARG A 16 19.93 36.64 -45.86
C ARG A 16 19.09 35.35 -45.69
N SER A 17 19.11 34.41 -46.63
CA SER A 17 18.19 33.25 -46.61
C SER A 17 18.83 31.90 -46.23
N SER A 18 20.14 31.80 -45.98
CA SER A 18 20.77 30.52 -45.61
C SER A 18 20.95 30.27 -44.10
N LEU A 19 20.77 31.29 -43.24
CA LEU A 19 21.10 31.18 -41.81
C LEU A 19 19.99 30.60 -40.91
N ARG A 20 18.78 30.33 -41.45
CA ARG A 20 17.66 29.73 -40.68
C ARG A 20 17.52 28.22 -40.84
N ARG A 21 18.19 27.59 -41.83
CA ARG A 21 18.14 26.13 -42.01
C ARG A 21 19.25 25.38 -41.27
N SER A 22 20.40 26.01 -41.04
CA SER A 22 21.54 25.38 -40.35
C SER A 22 21.37 25.33 -38.82
N THR A 23 20.69 26.29 -38.21
CA THR A 23 20.40 26.30 -36.76
C THR A 23 19.33 25.29 -36.36
N GLY A 24 18.30 25.08 -37.19
CA GLY A 24 17.29 24.04 -36.96
C GLY A 24 17.85 22.62 -37.05
N LEU A 25 18.77 22.37 -37.99
CA LEU A 25 19.40 21.06 -38.15
C LEU A 25 20.34 20.72 -36.98
N LEU A 26 21.05 21.72 -36.43
CA LEU A 26 21.97 21.56 -35.30
C LEU A 26 21.24 21.24 -33.99
N ILE A 27 20.06 21.86 -33.77
CA ILE A 27 19.24 21.61 -32.58
C ILE A 27 18.64 20.19 -32.64
N ILE A 28 18.20 19.74 -33.82
CA ILE A 28 17.64 18.39 -34.00
C ILE A 28 18.72 17.31 -33.81
N THR A 29 19.96 17.52 -34.29
CA THR A 29 21.06 16.56 -34.06
C THR A 29 21.54 16.53 -32.61
N CYS A 30 21.51 17.65 -31.88
CA CYS A 30 21.77 17.66 -30.44
C CYS A 30 20.68 16.93 -29.62
N PHE A 31 19.40 17.09 -29.98
CA PHE A 31 18.32 16.36 -29.30
C PHE A 31 18.32 14.87 -29.61
N LEU A 32 18.59 14.47 -30.87
CA LEU A 32 18.66 13.06 -31.24
C LEU A 32 19.89 12.36 -30.63
N SER A 33 21.04 13.03 -30.51
CA SER A 33 22.23 12.46 -29.86
C SER A 33 22.07 12.33 -28.34
N SER A 34 21.39 13.28 -27.68
CA SER A 34 21.08 13.19 -26.25
C SER A 34 20.06 12.08 -25.94
N ALA A 35 19.04 11.91 -26.79
CA ALA A 35 18.06 10.84 -26.65
C ALA A 35 18.70 9.45 -26.91
N PHE A 36 19.55 9.32 -27.94
CA PHE A 36 20.28 8.07 -28.20
C PHE A 36 21.25 7.72 -27.06
N PHE A 37 21.97 8.70 -26.51
CA PHE A 37 22.87 8.48 -25.38
C PHE A 37 22.09 8.05 -24.13
N SER A 38 20.93 8.66 -23.87
CA SER A 38 20.09 8.30 -22.72
C SER A 38 19.50 6.89 -22.84
N VAL A 39 19.06 6.49 -24.05
CA VAL A 39 18.58 5.12 -24.31
C VAL A 39 19.73 4.10 -24.26
N LEU A 40 20.93 4.46 -24.75
CA LEU A 40 22.09 3.57 -24.69
C LEU A 40 22.55 3.33 -23.24
N VAL A 41 22.53 4.37 -22.40
CA VAL A 41 22.84 4.27 -20.97
C VAL A 41 21.76 3.50 -20.21
N PHE A 42 20.47 3.68 -20.54
CA PHE A 42 19.38 2.94 -19.89
C PHE A 42 19.33 1.46 -20.28
N THR A 43 19.62 1.13 -21.54
CA THR A 43 19.61 -0.26 -22.03
C THR A 43 20.86 -1.05 -21.66
N ASN A 44 21.95 -0.36 -21.27
CA ASN A 44 23.21 -1.00 -20.86
C ASN A 44 23.58 -0.72 -19.39
N ALA A 45 22.66 -0.17 -18.58
CA ALA A 45 22.92 0.09 -17.15
C ALA A 45 23.34 -1.19 -16.41
N ASP A 46 22.71 -2.32 -16.72
CA ASP A 46 23.04 -3.63 -16.16
C ASP A 46 24.45 -4.12 -16.59
N TYR A 47 24.89 -3.75 -17.79
CA TYR A 47 26.24 -4.08 -18.28
C TYR A 47 27.32 -3.23 -17.60
N VAL A 48 27.05 -1.94 -17.39
CA VAL A 48 27.96 -1.03 -16.67
C VAL A 48 28.07 -1.41 -15.19
N ILE A 49 26.96 -1.80 -14.55
CA ILE A 49 26.95 -2.30 -13.17
C ILE A 49 27.72 -3.63 -13.09
N GLY A 50 27.51 -4.56 -14.03
CA GLY A 50 28.25 -5.83 -14.09
C GLY A 50 29.76 -5.67 -14.27
N VAL A 51 30.21 -4.67 -15.04
CA VAL A 51 31.65 -4.36 -15.19
C VAL A 51 32.23 -3.76 -13.90
N PHE A 52 31.49 -2.92 -13.18
CA PHE A 52 31.93 -2.39 -11.89
C PHE A 52 31.99 -3.46 -10.79
N ASP A 53 31.03 -4.40 -10.77
CA ASP A 53 31.04 -5.53 -9.84
C ASP A 53 32.19 -6.51 -10.15
N TYR A 54 32.47 -6.74 -11.44
CA TYR A 54 33.61 -7.55 -11.87
C TYR A 54 34.95 -6.92 -11.47
N LEU A 55 35.11 -5.61 -11.63
CA LEU A 55 36.36 -4.90 -11.30
C LEU A 55 36.58 -4.76 -9.78
N THR A 56 35.52 -4.74 -8.97
CA THR A 56 35.62 -4.70 -7.49
C THR A 56 35.83 -6.08 -6.86
N SER A 57 35.57 -7.16 -7.60
CA SER A 57 35.77 -8.54 -7.13
C SER A 57 37.23 -9.02 -7.07
N PHE A 58 38.21 -8.19 -7.49
CA PHE A 58 39.64 -8.52 -7.53
C PHE A 58 40.48 -7.85 -6.43
N ILE A 59 39.93 -7.67 -5.22
CA ILE A 59 40.75 -7.35 -4.03
C ILE A 59 41.02 -8.66 -3.27
N PRO A 60 42.26 -9.21 -3.29
CA PRO A 60 42.58 -10.43 -2.58
C PRO A 60 42.68 -10.14 -1.08
N ILE A 61 41.68 -10.58 -0.31
CA ILE A 61 41.78 -10.61 1.15
C ILE A 61 42.61 -11.84 1.53
N SER A 62 43.78 -11.56 2.10
CA SER A 62 44.73 -12.51 2.66
C SER A 62 44.06 -13.47 3.65
N ARG A 63 44.28 -14.77 3.45
CA ARG A 63 43.92 -15.84 4.41
C ARG A 63 44.78 -15.69 5.67
N SER A 64 44.16 -15.40 6.81
CA SER A 64 44.73 -15.73 8.12
C SER A 64 43.84 -16.72 8.84
N ASP A 65 44.45 -17.83 9.25
CA ASP A 65 43.89 -18.88 10.09
C ASP A 65 43.14 -18.33 11.30
N SER A 66 41.89 -18.77 11.49
CA SER A 66 41.19 -18.60 12.77
C SER A 66 40.70 -19.94 13.28
N LYS A 67 41.40 -20.37 14.35
CA LYS A 67 40.97 -21.43 15.26
C LYS A 67 39.56 -21.13 15.76
N LEU A 68 38.74 -22.17 15.81
CA LEU A 68 37.43 -22.22 16.48
C LEU A 68 37.51 -21.56 17.86
N ILE A 69 36.89 -20.39 18.00
CA ILE A 69 36.57 -19.79 19.30
C ILE A 69 35.14 -20.19 19.62
N ALA A 70 34.97 -20.86 20.77
CA ALA A 70 33.66 -21.20 21.32
C ALA A 70 32.82 -19.93 21.47
N VAL A 71 31.65 -19.92 20.82
CA VAL A 71 30.66 -18.84 20.92
C VAL A 71 30.05 -18.90 22.31
N THR A 72 30.47 -17.99 23.17
CA THR A 72 29.84 -17.74 24.47
C THR A 72 28.41 -17.24 24.23
N THR A 73 27.44 -18.03 24.65
CA THR A 73 26.01 -17.71 24.67
C THR A 73 25.75 -16.44 25.49
N ARG A 74 25.69 -15.28 24.83
CA ARG A 74 25.08 -14.09 25.43
C ARG A 74 23.57 -14.30 25.46
N GLN A 75 23.01 -14.23 26.66
CA GLN A 75 21.57 -14.25 26.86
C GLN A 75 20.91 -13.13 26.03
N PRO A 76 19.80 -13.41 25.34
CA PRO A 76 19.11 -12.40 24.57
C PRO A 76 18.58 -11.32 25.52
N ILE A 77 18.87 -10.06 25.16
CA ILE A 77 18.19 -8.90 25.73
C ILE A 77 16.70 -9.14 25.46
N ILE A 78 15.93 -9.35 26.54
CA ILE A 78 14.48 -9.46 26.49
C ILE A 78 13.95 -8.05 26.15
N GLN A 79 13.93 -7.72 24.85
CA GLN A 79 12.99 -6.71 24.38
C GLN A 79 11.61 -7.22 24.76
N LYS A 80 10.82 -6.38 25.46
CA LYS A 80 9.41 -6.66 25.73
C LYS A 80 8.78 -7.10 24.43
N LYS A 81 8.49 -8.41 24.33
CA LYS A 81 7.72 -9.01 23.25
C LYS A 81 6.45 -8.17 23.17
N ARG A 82 6.29 -7.35 22.13
CA ARG A 82 5.00 -6.73 21.85
C ARG A 82 4.08 -7.92 21.65
N THR A 83 3.26 -8.19 22.65
CA THR A 83 2.18 -9.15 22.54
C THR A 83 1.34 -8.66 21.36
N LEU A 84 1.15 -9.55 20.39
CA LEU A 84 0.03 -9.50 19.46
C LEU A 84 -1.19 -8.97 20.23
N SER A 85 -1.97 -8.05 19.66
CA SER A 85 -3.13 -7.51 20.38
C SER A 85 -3.94 -8.69 20.94
N THR A 86 -4.58 -8.57 22.10
CA THR A 86 -5.40 -9.66 22.65
C THR A 86 -6.49 -10.16 21.68
N TYR A 87 -6.74 -9.39 20.60
CA TYR A 87 -7.60 -9.77 19.49
C TYR A 87 -6.96 -10.79 18.53
N ASP A 88 -5.64 -10.78 18.38
CA ASP A 88 -4.87 -11.81 17.64
C ASP A 88 -4.75 -13.13 18.39
N GLU A 89 -5.03 -13.14 19.71
CA GLU A 89 -5.16 -14.39 20.46
C GLU A 89 -6.44 -15.13 20.05
N ASN A 90 -7.46 -14.41 19.58
CA ASN A 90 -8.73 -14.99 19.16
C ASN A 90 -8.66 -15.42 17.68
N ARG A 91 -8.31 -16.70 17.52
CA ARG A 91 -8.38 -17.47 16.27
C ARG A 91 -9.76 -17.48 15.60
N ILE A 92 -10.78 -17.03 16.33
CA ILE A 92 -12.20 -17.13 16.01
C ILE A 92 -12.82 -15.76 16.32
N TYR A 93 -13.27 -15.06 15.28
CA TYR A 93 -14.23 -13.96 15.38
C TYR A 93 -15.63 -14.53 15.63
N ASN A 94 -16.58 -13.72 16.09
CA ASN A 94 -17.92 -14.21 16.43
C ASN A 94 -18.58 -14.91 15.25
N ASP A 95 -18.39 -14.38 14.04
CA ASP A 95 -19.03 -14.87 12.81
C ASP A 95 -18.11 -15.70 11.90
N PHE A 96 -16.80 -15.80 12.21
CA PHE A 96 -15.81 -16.36 11.29
C PHE A 96 -14.56 -16.91 12.00
N ASN A 97 -13.97 -18.00 11.50
CA ASN A 97 -12.71 -18.55 12.01
C ASN A 97 -11.56 -18.28 11.05
N TYR A 98 -10.61 -17.41 11.42
CA TYR A 98 -9.51 -17.07 10.51
C TYR A 98 -8.51 -18.20 10.28
N LEU A 99 -8.48 -19.23 11.14
CA LEU A 99 -7.71 -20.45 10.86
C LEU A 99 -8.30 -21.25 9.69
N ASN A 100 -9.59 -21.04 9.41
CA ASN A 100 -10.24 -21.58 8.24
C ASN A 100 -10.81 -20.43 7.39
N PRO A 101 -9.96 -19.76 6.59
CA PRO A 101 -10.34 -18.67 5.69
C PRO A 101 -11.61 -18.88 4.87
N SER A 102 -11.93 -20.14 4.55
CA SER A 102 -13.13 -20.50 3.79
C SER A 102 -14.44 -20.25 4.55
N THR A 103 -14.37 -20.04 5.86
CA THR A 103 -15.56 -19.75 6.69
C THR A 103 -16.02 -18.29 6.57
N LEU A 104 -15.24 -17.38 5.97
CA LEU A 104 -15.67 -16.01 5.73
C LEU A 104 -16.48 -16.00 4.44
N THR A 105 -17.79 -16.05 4.59
CA THR A 105 -18.70 -15.89 3.46
C THR A 105 -18.91 -14.41 3.18
N TYR A 106 -19.21 -14.10 1.92
CA TYR A 106 -19.64 -12.79 1.48
C TYR A 106 -20.66 -12.95 0.35
N GLU A 107 -21.50 -11.96 0.16
CA GLU A 107 -22.41 -11.88 -0.97
C GLU A 107 -21.81 -10.98 -2.05
N ASN A 108 -22.09 -11.30 -3.31
CA ASN A 108 -21.78 -10.43 -4.45
C ASN A 108 -23.10 -10.06 -5.13
N ARG A 109 -23.36 -8.76 -5.24
CA ARG A 109 -24.51 -8.22 -5.97
C ARG A 109 -24.03 -7.30 -7.08
N THR A 110 -24.64 -7.47 -8.26
CA THR A 110 -24.42 -6.59 -9.40
C THR A 110 -25.64 -5.70 -9.57
N TYR A 111 -25.43 -4.39 -9.51
CA TYR A 111 -26.46 -3.38 -9.70
C TYR A 111 -26.35 -2.75 -11.09
N SER A 112 -27.13 -1.70 -11.34
CA SER A 112 -27.14 -0.96 -12.60
C SER A 112 -25.72 -0.59 -13.06
N ASN A 113 -25.49 -0.55 -14.38
CA ASN A 113 -24.19 -0.30 -15.00
C ASN A 113 -23.10 -1.32 -14.61
N ASN A 114 -23.49 -2.56 -14.31
CA ASN A 114 -22.60 -3.65 -13.91
C ASN A 114 -21.76 -3.34 -12.66
N VAL A 115 -22.23 -2.44 -11.79
CA VAL A 115 -21.53 -2.11 -10.55
C VAL A 115 -21.66 -3.26 -9.57
N GLN A 116 -20.54 -3.89 -9.23
CA GLN A 116 -20.49 -4.95 -8.23
C GLN A 116 -20.26 -4.38 -6.83
N VAL A 117 -21.04 -4.85 -5.87
CA VAL A 117 -20.83 -4.61 -4.44
C VAL A 117 -20.70 -5.96 -3.78
N LEU A 118 -19.54 -6.17 -3.16
CA LEU A 118 -19.29 -7.37 -2.36
C LEU A 118 -19.49 -6.99 -0.90
N PHE A 119 -20.28 -7.75 -0.17
CA PHE A 119 -20.57 -7.37 1.21
C PHE A 119 -20.68 -8.56 2.16
N ARG A 120 -20.43 -8.24 3.43
CA ARG A 120 -20.64 -9.13 4.57
C ARG A 120 -21.30 -8.32 5.68
N LEU A 121 -22.49 -8.75 6.08
CA LEU A 121 -23.19 -8.19 7.23
C LEU A 121 -22.96 -9.08 8.47
N PRO A 122 -22.87 -8.50 9.68
CA PRO A 122 -22.89 -9.28 10.91
C PRO A 122 -24.13 -10.15 11.04
N GLU A 123 -23.95 -11.40 11.44
CA GLU A 123 -25.05 -12.35 11.73
C GLU A 123 -25.38 -12.40 13.23
N LYS A 124 -24.36 -12.35 14.09
CA LYS A 124 -24.53 -12.47 15.55
C LYS A 124 -24.49 -11.14 16.29
N THR A 125 -23.87 -10.12 15.70
CA THR A 125 -23.75 -8.78 16.29
C THR A 125 -24.75 -7.83 15.64
N PRO A 126 -25.46 -6.96 16.38
CA PRO A 126 -26.28 -5.92 15.78
C PRO A 126 -25.48 -5.00 14.85
N ILE A 127 -26.05 -4.68 13.68
CA ILE A 127 -25.41 -3.77 12.73
C ILE A 127 -25.51 -2.34 13.25
N PHE A 128 -24.36 -1.74 13.52
CA PHE A 128 -24.19 -0.39 14.04
C PHE A 128 -23.93 0.62 12.91
N ALA A 129 -23.12 0.25 11.93
CA ALA A 129 -22.66 1.15 10.87
C ALA A 129 -22.33 0.36 9.60
N LEU A 130 -22.20 1.06 8.48
CA LEU A 130 -21.63 0.51 7.25
C LEU A 130 -20.17 0.96 7.11
N LEU A 131 -19.27 0.03 6.82
CA LEU A 131 -17.89 0.30 6.45
C LEU A 131 -17.75 0.13 4.94
N LEU A 132 -17.50 1.24 4.24
CA LEU A 132 -17.24 1.27 2.80
C LEU A 132 -15.74 1.07 2.57
N ILE A 133 -15.38 0.09 1.75
CA ILE A 133 -14.03 -0.43 1.69
C ILE A 133 -13.45 -0.27 0.28
N PHE A 134 -12.25 0.31 0.22
CA PHE A 134 -11.55 0.66 -1.02
C PHE A 134 -10.14 0.04 -1.04
N HIS A 135 -9.90 -0.85 -2.01
CA HIS A 135 -8.63 -1.57 -2.14
C HIS A 135 -7.47 -0.69 -2.63
N GLY A 136 -6.23 -1.15 -2.51
CA GLY A 136 -5.06 -0.50 -3.14
C GLY A 136 -4.90 -0.87 -4.62
N CYS A 137 -3.96 -0.24 -5.30
CA CYS A 137 -3.61 -0.56 -6.69
C CYS A 137 -3.30 -2.05 -6.89
N SER A 138 -3.56 -2.57 -8.10
CA SER A 138 -3.37 -3.97 -8.49
C SER A 138 -4.18 -5.00 -7.70
N ARG A 139 -5.05 -4.56 -6.78
CA ARG A 139 -5.98 -5.41 -6.02
C ARG A 139 -7.39 -5.30 -6.58
N THR A 140 -8.27 -6.14 -6.07
CA THR A 140 -9.70 -6.16 -6.39
C THR A 140 -10.54 -6.10 -5.12
N ALA A 141 -11.84 -5.83 -5.26
CA ALA A 141 -12.79 -5.93 -4.16
C ALA A 141 -12.77 -7.33 -3.50
N ASN A 142 -12.56 -8.40 -4.28
CA ASN A 142 -12.50 -9.78 -3.78
C ASN A 142 -11.35 -10.02 -2.79
N ASP A 143 -10.24 -9.30 -2.92
CA ASP A 143 -9.06 -9.51 -2.06
C ASP A 143 -9.38 -9.25 -0.58
N TRP A 144 -10.39 -8.43 -0.30
CA TRP A 144 -10.88 -8.17 1.06
C TRP A 144 -11.43 -9.41 1.77
N PHE A 145 -11.96 -10.35 0.98
CA PHE A 145 -12.57 -11.57 1.49
C PHE A 145 -11.71 -12.81 1.27
N ASN A 146 -10.60 -12.71 0.53
CA ASN A 146 -9.78 -13.86 0.14
C ASN A 146 -8.35 -13.83 0.66
N THR A 147 -7.86 -12.68 1.16
CA THR A 147 -6.50 -12.57 1.70
C THR A 147 -6.51 -12.46 3.22
N ILE A 148 -5.65 -13.21 3.90
CA ILE A 148 -5.73 -13.44 5.36
C ILE A 148 -5.73 -12.13 6.17
N GLU A 149 -4.83 -11.19 5.87
CA GLU A 149 -4.77 -9.90 6.59
C GLU A 149 -6.06 -9.10 6.41
N ARG A 150 -6.63 -9.09 5.21
CA ARG A 150 -7.88 -8.36 4.94
C ARG A 150 -9.08 -9.06 5.55
N GLN A 151 -9.13 -10.39 5.52
CA GLN A 151 -10.17 -11.17 6.21
C GLN A 151 -10.18 -10.90 7.72
N ARG A 152 -8.99 -10.77 8.35
CA ARG A 152 -8.88 -10.40 9.77
C ARG A 152 -9.44 -9.01 10.05
N ILE A 153 -9.20 -8.05 9.15
CA ILE A 153 -9.79 -6.70 9.24
C ILE A 153 -11.31 -6.77 9.10
N ILE A 154 -11.85 -7.54 8.14
CA ILE A 154 -13.29 -7.75 7.97
C ILE A 154 -13.89 -8.39 9.24
N GLY A 155 -13.29 -9.47 9.75
CA GLY A 155 -13.75 -10.15 10.95
C GLY A 155 -13.80 -9.23 12.17
N ALA A 156 -12.76 -8.42 12.38
CA ALA A 156 -12.75 -7.40 13.43
C ALA A 156 -13.86 -6.34 13.25
N ALA A 157 -14.10 -5.88 12.02
CA ALA A 157 -15.15 -4.91 11.75
C ALA A 157 -16.54 -5.52 12.05
N ILE A 158 -16.77 -6.77 11.64
CA ILE A 158 -18.02 -7.50 11.89
C ILE A 158 -18.28 -7.68 13.39
N ASP A 159 -17.26 -8.07 14.16
CA ASP A 159 -17.37 -8.19 15.61
C ASP A 159 -17.73 -6.85 16.29
N LEU A 160 -17.29 -5.74 15.72
CA LEU A 160 -17.62 -4.39 16.18
C LEU A 160 -18.99 -3.88 15.68
N GLY A 161 -19.69 -4.68 14.87
CA GLY A 161 -21.02 -4.36 14.33
C GLY A 161 -21.00 -3.57 13.02
N TYR A 162 -19.88 -3.54 12.29
CA TYR A 162 -19.84 -2.92 10.95
C TYR A 162 -20.34 -3.88 9.88
N GLY A 163 -21.31 -3.47 9.07
CA GLY A 163 -21.59 -4.09 7.78
C GLY A 163 -20.55 -3.66 6.74
N CYS A 164 -19.79 -4.60 6.19
CA CYS A 164 -18.67 -4.31 5.30
C CYS A 164 -19.10 -4.36 3.84
N LEU A 165 -18.90 -3.28 3.09
CA LEU A 165 -19.19 -3.17 1.66
C LEU A 165 -17.90 -2.82 0.90
N ALA A 166 -17.39 -3.75 0.10
CA ALA A 166 -16.21 -3.56 -0.73
C ALA A 166 -16.59 -3.22 -2.17
N PHE A 167 -15.89 -2.22 -2.72
CA PHE A 167 -16.10 -1.71 -4.07
C PHE A 167 -14.87 -1.95 -4.94
N GLN A 168 -15.09 -2.03 -6.25
CA GLN A 168 -14.05 -2.23 -7.26
C GLN A 168 -13.76 -0.92 -7.98
N ALA A 169 -12.50 -0.50 -8.05
CA ALA A 169 -12.11 0.66 -8.85
C ALA A 169 -12.44 0.46 -10.34
N THR A 170 -12.78 1.54 -11.04
CA THR A 170 -13.20 1.54 -12.46
C THR A 170 -12.05 1.33 -13.45
N ASP A 171 -10.80 1.60 -13.07
CA ASP A 171 -9.64 1.27 -13.90
C ASP A 171 -9.30 -0.23 -13.80
N ASP A 172 -9.73 -1.02 -14.77
CA ASP A 172 -9.47 -2.47 -14.80
C ASP A 172 -7.99 -2.84 -15.06
N PHE A 173 -7.18 -1.91 -15.58
CA PHE A 173 -5.78 -2.17 -15.92
C PHE A 173 -4.88 -1.99 -14.71
N SER A 174 -4.81 -0.78 -14.14
CA SER A 174 -3.98 -0.53 -12.97
C SER A 174 -4.66 -0.96 -11.68
N ARG A 175 -5.99 -1.05 -11.69
CA ARG A 175 -6.85 -1.27 -10.51
C ARG A 175 -6.59 -0.25 -9.42
N CYS A 176 -6.19 0.96 -9.80
CA CYS A 176 -6.08 2.10 -8.92
C CYS A 176 -7.39 2.90 -8.94
N TRP A 177 -7.69 3.53 -7.82
CA TRP A 177 -8.74 4.53 -7.75
C TRP A 177 -8.27 5.85 -8.34
N SER A 178 -9.20 6.60 -8.92
CA SER A 178 -8.99 7.94 -9.42
C SER A 178 -8.63 8.92 -8.29
N ASN A 179 -7.61 9.72 -8.54
CA ASN A 179 -7.18 10.82 -7.66
C ASN A 179 -7.86 12.15 -8.03
N GLU A 180 -8.82 12.16 -8.97
CA GLU A 180 -9.57 13.36 -9.37
C GLU A 180 -10.43 13.86 -8.20
N VAL A 181 -10.15 15.08 -7.74
CA VAL A 181 -10.83 15.67 -6.59
C VAL A 181 -12.20 16.24 -6.99
N ASP A 182 -12.37 16.65 -8.24
CA ASP A 182 -13.69 17.02 -8.76
C ASP A 182 -14.58 15.77 -8.88
N MET A 183 -15.47 15.63 -7.91
CA MET A 183 -16.38 14.49 -7.85
C MET A 183 -17.29 14.36 -9.06
N SER A 184 -17.55 15.45 -9.80
CA SER A 184 -18.41 15.42 -10.98
C SER A 184 -17.74 14.78 -12.19
N SER A 185 -16.41 14.79 -12.23
CA SER A 185 -15.59 14.13 -13.26
C SER A 185 -14.97 12.80 -12.79
N ASN A 186 -15.14 12.45 -11.51
CA ASN A 186 -14.61 11.21 -10.94
C ASN A 186 -15.58 10.02 -11.10
N ASN A 187 -15.29 9.17 -12.09
CA ASN A 187 -16.09 7.96 -12.39
C ASN A 187 -16.19 6.97 -11.21
N ASP A 188 -15.17 6.87 -10.36
CA ASP A 188 -15.22 5.97 -9.20
C ASP A 188 -16.24 6.45 -8.16
N VAL A 189 -16.39 7.77 -7.99
CA VAL A 189 -17.40 8.34 -7.09
C VAL A 189 -18.81 7.98 -7.57
N GLU A 190 -19.07 8.12 -8.87
CA GLU A 190 -20.37 7.77 -9.46
C GLU A 190 -20.64 6.25 -9.43
N MET A 191 -19.61 5.42 -9.59
CA MET A 191 -19.71 3.97 -9.45
C MET A 191 -20.08 3.59 -8.01
N VAL A 192 -19.37 4.09 -6.99
CA VAL A 192 -19.69 3.80 -5.58
C VAL A 192 -21.10 4.29 -5.24
N TRP A 193 -21.48 5.47 -5.72
CA TRP A 193 -22.83 6.01 -5.55
C TRP A 193 -23.90 5.09 -6.13
N THR A 194 -23.71 4.63 -7.37
CA THR A 194 -24.64 3.72 -8.04
C THR A 194 -24.77 2.39 -7.29
N GLY A 195 -23.65 1.84 -6.84
CA GLY A 195 -23.62 0.62 -6.03
C GLY A 195 -24.35 0.78 -4.70
N LEU A 196 -24.13 1.88 -3.97
CA LEU A 196 -24.82 2.17 -2.72
C LEU A 196 -26.33 2.33 -2.90
N LYS A 197 -26.76 3.05 -3.95
CA LYS A 197 -28.19 3.21 -4.25
C LYS A 197 -28.84 1.86 -4.53
N GLY A 198 -28.19 1.01 -5.34
CA GLY A 198 -28.65 -0.35 -5.59
C GLY A 198 -28.76 -1.17 -4.31
N PHE A 199 -27.72 -1.12 -3.48
CA PHE A 199 -27.68 -1.80 -2.18
C PHE A 199 -28.81 -1.33 -1.25
N TYR A 200 -29.06 -0.03 -1.13
CA TYR A 200 -30.14 0.47 -0.27
C TYR A 200 -31.54 0.17 -0.79
N ASN A 201 -31.74 0.03 -2.10
CA ASN A 201 -33.02 -0.44 -2.62
C ASN A 201 -33.34 -1.87 -2.15
N GLU A 202 -32.32 -2.73 -2.02
CA GLU A 202 -32.45 -4.10 -1.52
C GLU A 202 -32.49 -4.15 0.02
N TYR A 203 -31.73 -3.27 0.68
CA TYR A 203 -31.58 -3.20 2.14
C TYR A 203 -31.93 -1.81 2.71
N PRO A 204 -33.19 -1.34 2.58
CA PRO A 204 -33.56 0.07 2.86
C PRO A 204 -33.34 0.48 4.31
N LYS A 205 -33.42 -0.45 5.26
CA LYS A 205 -33.15 -0.16 6.68
C LYS A 205 -31.70 0.27 6.94
N LEU A 206 -30.76 -0.18 6.09
CA LEU A 206 -29.34 0.11 6.25
C LEU A 206 -28.95 1.51 5.74
N GLU A 207 -29.79 2.17 4.95
CA GLU A 207 -29.54 3.52 4.43
C GLU A 207 -29.41 4.57 5.56
N SER A 208 -30.16 4.37 6.64
CA SER A 208 -30.17 5.26 7.81
C SER A 208 -28.94 5.13 8.70
N LEU A 209 -28.14 4.06 8.54
CA LEU A 209 -26.98 3.80 9.38
C LEU A 209 -25.84 4.77 9.08
N PRO A 210 -24.99 5.09 10.09
CA PRO A 210 -23.76 5.82 9.85
C PRO A 210 -22.83 5.03 8.91
N ARG A 211 -22.07 5.78 8.11
CA ARG A 211 -21.11 5.29 7.12
C ARG A 211 -19.70 5.69 7.53
N PHE A 212 -18.81 4.72 7.48
CA PHE A 212 -17.38 4.90 7.66
C PHE A 212 -16.68 4.43 6.40
N THR A 213 -15.45 4.87 6.19
CA THR A 213 -14.64 4.40 5.07
C THR A 213 -13.34 3.75 5.56
N PHE A 214 -12.88 2.74 4.84
CA PHE A 214 -11.54 2.17 4.97
C PHE A 214 -10.91 2.13 3.60
N GLY A 215 -9.81 2.85 3.41
CA GLY A 215 -9.06 2.86 2.17
C GLY A 215 -7.59 2.53 2.37
N SER A 216 -7.01 1.67 1.51
CA SER A 216 -5.57 1.39 1.49
C SER A 216 -4.89 1.95 0.25
N SER A 217 -3.74 2.61 0.39
CA SER A 217 -2.96 3.18 -0.74
C SER A 217 -3.85 4.10 -1.62
N SER A 218 -4.04 3.82 -2.91
CA SER A 218 -4.96 4.58 -3.78
C SER A 218 -6.40 4.60 -3.26
N GLY A 219 -6.89 3.52 -2.65
CA GLY A 219 -8.18 3.49 -1.98
C GLY A 219 -8.24 4.41 -0.76
N GLY A 220 -7.09 4.66 -0.10
CA GLY A 220 -6.98 5.66 0.98
C GLY A 220 -7.09 7.09 0.47
N ILE A 221 -6.48 7.38 -0.69
CA ILE A 221 -6.66 8.67 -1.37
C ILE A 221 -8.13 8.83 -1.78
N PHE A 222 -8.71 7.82 -2.41
CA PHE A 222 -10.10 7.83 -2.82
C PHE A 222 -11.07 7.96 -1.64
N SER A 223 -10.81 7.29 -0.51
CA SER A 223 -11.57 7.50 0.73
C SER A 223 -11.60 8.98 1.11
N SER A 224 -10.45 9.66 0.99
CA SER A 224 -10.33 11.08 1.33
C SER A 224 -11.11 12.00 0.37
N ILE A 225 -11.24 11.62 -0.91
CA ILE A 225 -12.07 12.28 -1.93
C ILE A 225 -13.55 11.97 -1.69
N PHE A 226 -13.89 10.73 -1.39
CA PHE A 226 -15.27 10.33 -1.15
C PHE A 226 -15.82 10.96 0.13
N ALA A 227 -14.97 11.22 1.12
CA ALA A 227 -15.33 11.87 2.38
C ALA A 227 -15.88 13.30 2.22
N ILE A 228 -15.56 14.00 1.12
CA ILE A 228 -16.10 15.35 0.85
C ILE A 228 -17.40 15.32 0.03
N ASN A 229 -17.94 14.13 -0.24
CA ASN A 229 -19.15 13.99 -1.03
C ASN A 229 -20.39 14.44 -0.24
N PRO A 230 -21.13 15.47 -0.70
CA PRO A 230 -22.31 15.97 0.02
C PRO A 230 -23.48 14.97 -0.02
N ARG A 231 -23.48 14.00 -0.93
CA ARG A 231 -24.57 13.02 -1.06
C ARG A 231 -24.63 12.06 0.12
N TYR A 232 -23.47 11.64 0.66
CA TYR A 232 -23.40 10.80 1.84
C TYR A 232 -22.38 11.34 2.84
N LYS A 233 -22.88 11.79 3.99
CA LYS A 233 -22.03 12.15 5.11
C LYS A 233 -21.28 10.91 5.62
N ILE A 234 -19.96 10.97 5.58
CA ILE A 234 -19.06 10.00 6.23
C ILE A 234 -18.85 10.43 7.69
N GLN A 235 -18.99 9.49 8.63
CA GLN A 235 -18.85 9.75 10.07
C GLN A 235 -17.44 9.50 10.61
N GLY A 236 -16.60 8.81 9.84
CA GLY A 236 -15.19 8.58 10.15
C GLY A 236 -14.50 7.82 9.01
N GLN A 237 -13.18 7.97 8.88
CA GLN A 237 -12.40 7.29 7.87
C GLN A 237 -11.08 6.71 8.38
N ILE A 238 -10.67 5.60 7.79
CA ILE A 238 -9.39 4.95 8.01
C ILE A 238 -8.59 5.05 6.71
N ILE A 239 -7.45 5.73 6.78
CA ILE A 239 -6.51 5.89 5.66
C ILE A 239 -5.26 5.06 5.96
N PHE A 240 -5.08 3.96 5.24
CA PHE A 240 -4.00 3.01 5.45
C PHE A 240 -2.93 3.15 4.35
N VAL A 241 -1.66 3.32 4.75
CA VAL A 241 -0.50 3.51 3.86
C VAL A 241 -0.79 4.53 2.75
N SER A 242 -1.41 5.63 3.14
CA SER A 242 -1.81 6.70 2.23
C SER A 242 -1.92 8.05 2.94
N ILE A 243 -2.23 9.09 2.19
CA ILE A 243 -2.36 10.48 2.65
C ILE A 243 -3.72 11.05 2.26
N VAL A 244 -4.08 12.19 2.87
CA VAL A 244 -5.10 13.08 2.31
C VAL A 244 -4.40 13.98 1.30
N LEU A 245 -4.99 14.17 0.12
CA LEU A 245 -4.40 15.04 -0.90
C LEU A 245 -4.31 16.49 -0.40
N PRO A 246 -3.19 17.20 -0.66
CA PRO A 246 -3.02 18.60 -0.25
C PRO A 246 -4.16 19.50 -0.72
N GLU A 247 -4.72 19.26 -1.90
CA GLU A 247 -5.86 20.01 -2.44
C GLU A 247 -7.10 19.91 -1.53
N ILE A 248 -7.42 18.71 -1.04
CA ILE A 248 -8.54 18.47 -0.12
C ILE A 248 -8.27 19.15 1.23
N VAL A 249 -7.04 19.01 1.75
CA VAL A 249 -6.60 19.63 3.01
C VAL A 249 -6.73 21.15 2.96
N GLN A 250 -6.34 21.79 1.86
CA GLN A 250 -6.32 23.24 1.75
C GLN A 250 -7.71 23.84 1.49
N THR A 251 -8.57 23.12 0.75
CA THR A 251 -9.82 23.70 0.25
C THR A 251 -11.05 23.23 1.00
N ARG A 252 -11.19 21.93 1.28
CA ARG A 252 -12.44 21.35 1.79
C ARG A 252 -12.43 21.22 3.30
N VAL A 253 -11.34 20.69 3.84
CA VAL A 253 -11.14 20.49 5.28
C VAL A 253 -11.40 21.79 6.06
N LYS A 254 -10.81 22.91 5.61
CA LYS A 254 -10.94 24.22 6.26
C LYS A 254 -12.30 24.91 6.08
N LYS A 255 -13.09 24.51 5.09
CA LYS A 255 -14.32 25.24 4.71
C LYS A 255 -15.61 24.54 5.10
N GLU A 256 -15.63 23.22 4.99
CA GLU A 256 -16.88 22.42 4.98
C GLU A 256 -16.92 21.40 6.11
N GLY A 257 -15.85 21.30 6.90
CA GLY A 257 -15.64 20.24 7.87
C GLY A 257 -15.19 18.94 7.19
N TYR A 258 -14.67 18.02 7.99
CA TYR A 258 -14.10 16.76 7.52
C TYR A 258 -14.36 15.66 8.55
N PRO A 259 -14.55 14.39 8.15
CA PRO A 259 -14.77 13.33 9.12
C PRO A 259 -13.52 13.13 10.01
N PRO A 260 -13.71 12.64 11.24
CA PRO A 260 -12.64 12.06 12.03
C PRO A 260 -11.78 11.12 11.19
N THR A 261 -10.46 11.17 11.34
CA THR A 261 -9.54 10.36 10.53
C THR A 261 -8.54 9.61 11.38
N ALA A 262 -8.46 8.30 11.15
CA ALA A 262 -7.40 7.46 11.65
C ALA A 262 -6.41 7.17 10.50
N TRP A 263 -5.16 7.57 10.67
CA TRP A 263 -4.08 7.15 9.77
C TRP A 263 -3.43 5.90 10.31
N ILE A 264 -3.17 4.94 9.41
CA ILE A 264 -2.31 3.80 9.69
C ILE A 264 -1.16 3.85 8.70
N TYR A 265 0.06 3.92 9.21
CA TYR A 265 1.23 4.10 8.37
C TYR A 265 2.39 3.21 8.80
N MET A 266 3.37 3.08 7.90
CA MET A 266 4.57 2.30 8.12
C MET A 266 5.80 3.21 8.00
N PRO A 267 6.79 3.10 8.90
CA PRO A 267 7.89 4.05 8.96
C PRO A 267 8.85 3.93 7.78
N ARG A 268 8.95 2.76 7.12
CA ARG A 268 9.80 2.59 5.93
C ARG A 268 9.09 2.98 4.63
N ASP A 269 7.80 3.33 4.67
CA ASP A 269 7.06 3.88 3.53
C ASP A 269 7.35 5.37 3.34
N ILE A 270 8.61 5.67 3.04
CA ILE A 270 9.09 7.03 2.82
C ILE A 270 8.46 7.68 1.59
N GLU A 271 8.04 6.85 0.63
CA GLU A 271 7.58 7.29 -0.68
C GLU A 271 6.11 7.68 -0.67
N PHE A 272 5.22 6.92 -0.04
CA PHE A 272 3.78 7.14 -0.18
C PHE A 272 3.13 7.68 1.09
N ALA A 273 3.51 7.17 2.26
CA ALA A 273 2.76 7.41 3.48
C ALA A 273 3.61 7.35 4.76
N SER A 274 4.71 8.12 4.81
CA SER A 274 5.49 8.28 6.04
C SER A 274 4.82 9.24 7.03
N GLU A 275 5.32 9.24 8.27
CA GLU A 275 4.89 10.22 9.28
C GLU A 275 5.03 11.66 8.76
N ALA A 276 6.15 11.97 8.10
CA ALA A 276 6.39 13.28 7.52
C ALA A 276 5.30 13.66 6.49
N ARG A 277 4.87 12.71 5.65
CA ARG A 277 3.83 12.97 4.63
C ARG A 277 2.44 13.18 5.22
N ILE A 278 2.10 12.51 6.33
CA ILE A 278 0.79 12.71 6.98
C ILE A 278 0.77 13.92 7.93
N ASN A 279 1.93 14.40 8.40
CA ASN A 279 2.03 15.50 9.37
C ASN A 279 1.43 16.82 8.86
N ASP A 280 1.52 17.10 7.57
CA ASP A 280 0.86 18.29 6.99
C ASP A 280 -0.66 18.23 7.14
N SER A 281 -1.27 17.06 6.90
CA SER A 281 -2.70 16.85 7.12
C SER A 281 -3.04 16.97 8.61
N LYS A 282 -2.27 16.31 9.49
CA LYS A 282 -2.48 16.35 10.95
C LYS A 282 -2.45 17.77 11.51
N ARG A 283 -1.50 18.60 11.06
CA ARG A 283 -1.40 20.00 11.45
C ARG A 283 -2.68 20.75 11.12
N VAL A 284 -3.16 20.65 9.88
CA VAL A 284 -4.41 21.30 9.47
C VAL A 284 -5.59 20.75 10.25
N PHE A 285 -5.65 19.44 10.51
CA PHE A 285 -6.75 18.86 11.28
C PHE A 285 -6.77 19.36 12.72
N ALA A 286 -5.61 19.58 13.32
CA ALA A 286 -5.51 20.20 14.63
C ALA A 286 -5.99 21.67 14.61
N GLU A 287 -5.57 22.46 13.61
CA GLU A 287 -6.02 23.84 13.42
C GLU A 287 -7.56 23.93 13.28
N GLU A 288 -8.15 22.99 12.54
CA GLU A 288 -9.59 22.96 12.24
C GLU A 288 -10.41 22.12 13.26
N ASN A 289 -9.80 21.70 14.37
CA ASN A 289 -10.43 20.88 15.43
C ASN A 289 -11.09 19.57 14.93
N ILE A 290 -10.51 18.94 13.90
CA ILE A 290 -10.96 17.66 13.39
C ILE A 290 -10.32 16.54 14.22
N PRO A 291 -11.12 15.67 14.86
CA PRO A 291 -10.58 14.55 15.62
C PRO A 291 -9.72 13.64 14.73
N HIS A 292 -8.51 13.34 15.18
CA HIS A 292 -7.63 12.46 14.43
C HIS A 292 -6.69 11.66 15.32
N ILE A 293 -6.24 10.53 14.79
CA ILE A 293 -5.23 9.67 15.42
C ILE A 293 -4.34 9.07 14.33
N SER A 294 -3.11 8.72 14.68
CA SER A 294 -2.20 8.01 13.78
C SER A 294 -1.59 6.80 14.49
N TYR A 295 -1.61 5.66 13.83
CA TYR A 295 -1.02 4.42 14.29
C TYR A 295 0.17 4.05 13.41
N ILE A 296 1.26 3.67 14.05
CA ILE A 296 2.46 3.15 13.39
C ILE A 296 2.45 1.61 13.41
N ILE A 297 2.78 1.02 12.26
CA ILE A 297 3.12 -0.39 12.11
C ILE A 297 4.62 -0.49 11.91
N GLU A 298 5.31 -0.95 12.95
CA GLU A 298 6.75 -1.16 12.91
C GLU A 298 7.10 -2.40 12.07
N PRO A 299 8.30 -2.45 11.47
CA PRO A 299 8.86 -3.68 10.93
C PRO A 299 8.80 -4.80 11.96
N LEU A 300 8.57 -6.03 11.48
CA LEU A 300 8.46 -7.20 12.33
C LEU A 300 9.74 -8.03 12.29
N CYS A 301 10.16 -8.49 13.47
CA CYS A 301 11.26 -9.42 13.59
C CYS A 301 10.85 -10.77 13.00
N VAL A 302 11.67 -11.31 12.10
CA VAL A 302 11.43 -12.62 11.50
C VAL A 302 11.82 -13.69 12.52
N THR A 303 10.85 -14.52 12.92
CA THR A 303 11.08 -15.68 13.78
C THR A 303 10.89 -16.97 12.98
N SER A 304 11.28 -18.11 13.56
CA SER A 304 11.05 -19.43 12.96
C SER A 304 9.57 -19.76 12.75
N THR A 305 8.65 -19.08 13.44
CA THR A 305 7.22 -19.41 13.44
C THR A 305 6.33 -18.32 12.85
N ILE A 306 6.87 -17.12 12.57
CA ILE A 306 6.03 -15.95 12.21
C ILE A 306 5.16 -16.18 10.97
N PHE A 307 5.66 -16.90 9.96
CA PHE A 307 4.87 -17.22 8.77
C PHE A 307 3.72 -18.17 9.09
N HIS A 308 3.96 -19.21 9.90
CA HIS A 308 2.91 -20.12 10.35
C HIS A 308 1.87 -19.43 11.26
N GLU A 309 2.33 -18.53 12.13
CA GLU A 309 1.45 -17.80 13.07
C GLU A 309 0.51 -16.83 12.33
N ARG A 310 1.02 -16.15 11.29
CA ARG A 310 0.28 -15.13 10.53
C ARG A 310 -0.46 -15.69 9.33
N ILE A 311 0.02 -16.79 8.76
CA ILE A 311 -0.57 -17.49 7.63
C ILE A 311 -0.74 -18.96 8.07
N PRO A 312 -1.85 -19.32 8.75
CA PRO A 312 -2.01 -20.65 9.36
C PRO A 312 -1.89 -21.84 8.39
N THR A 313 -2.08 -21.61 7.09
CA THR A 313 -1.92 -22.60 6.02
C THR A 313 -0.45 -22.85 5.64
N ILE A 314 0.48 -22.00 6.07
CA ILE A 314 1.91 -22.30 6.04
C ILE A 314 2.23 -23.21 7.23
N THR A 315 2.86 -24.35 6.97
CA THR A 315 3.23 -25.30 8.03
C THR A 315 4.37 -24.75 8.90
N LYS A 316 4.52 -25.28 10.12
CA LYS A 316 5.63 -24.88 11.01
C LYS A 316 6.98 -25.18 10.38
N GLU A 317 7.10 -26.31 9.69
CA GLU A 317 8.30 -26.75 9.00
C GLU A 317 8.64 -25.80 7.85
N THR A 318 7.64 -25.37 7.07
CA THR A 318 7.84 -24.38 5.99
C THR A 318 8.24 -23.02 6.56
N SER A 319 7.61 -22.56 7.63
CA SER A 319 7.99 -21.31 8.32
C SER A 319 9.45 -21.36 8.82
N LEU A 320 9.84 -22.48 9.44
CA LEU A 320 11.21 -22.70 9.91
C LEU A 320 12.21 -22.70 8.75
N TYR A 321 11.85 -23.35 7.64
CA TYR A 321 12.66 -23.35 6.42
C TYR A 321 12.85 -21.93 5.88
N ILE A 322 11.79 -21.12 5.75
CA ILE A 322 11.88 -19.73 5.27
C ILE A 322 12.83 -18.94 6.15
N PHE A 323 12.69 -19.03 7.48
CA PHE A 323 13.55 -18.35 8.43
C PHE A 323 15.03 -18.69 8.23
N TYR A 324 15.38 -19.99 8.18
CA TYR A 324 16.77 -20.40 7.99
C TYR A 324 17.33 -19.98 6.63
N ARG A 325 16.54 -20.05 5.57
CA ARG A 325 16.98 -19.62 4.25
C ARG A 325 17.25 -18.11 4.21
N LEU A 326 16.43 -17.29 4.86
CA LEU A 326 16.70 -15.85 5.00
C LEU A 326 18.00 -15.58 5.77
N GLN A 327 18.27 -16.33 6.84
CA GLN A 327 19.52 -16.22 7.59
C GLN A 327 20.74 -16.62 6.76
N GLN A 328 20.71 -17.80 6.12
CA GLN A 328 21.79 -18.33 5.29
C GLN A 328 22.16 -17.41 4.12
N ASN A 329 21.17 -16.69 3.59
CA ASN A 329 21.35 -15.76 2.47
C ASN A 329 21.54 -14.31 2.94
N HIS A 330 21.80 -14.08 4.23
CA HIS A 330 22.08 -12.77 4.82
C HIS A 330 21.01 -11.69 4.57
N TRP A 331 19.75 -12.14 4.46
CA TRP A 331 18.57 -11.29 4.30
C TRP A 331 18.07 -10.70 5.61
N LEU A 332 18.49 -11.28 6.74
CA LEU A 332 18.20 -10.81 8.08
C LEU A 332 19.39 -10.03 8.67
N ASP A 333 19.09 -9.00 9.45
CA ASP A 333 20.07 -8.30 10.29
C ASP A 333 20.33 -9.08 11.61
N PRO A 334 21.26 -8.65 12.47
CA PRO A 334 21.54 -9.34 13.73
C PRO A 334 20.36 -9.39 14.72
N GLN A 335 19.31 -8.59 14.50
CA GLN A 335 18.07 -8.57 15.27
C GLN A 335 16.92 -9.33 14.56
N ASN A 336 17.23 -10.02 13.45
CA ASN A 336 16.33 -10.74 12.57
C ASN A 336 15.28 -9.88 11.83
N TYR A 337 15.51 -8.59 11.62
CA TYR A 337 14.67 -7.80 10.71
C TYR A 337 15.15 -7.97 9.26
N LEU A 338 14.22 -7.82 8.31
CA LEU A 338 14.57 -7.80 6.89
C LEU A 338 15.44 -6.57 6.57
N LYS A 339 16.62 -6.84 6.01
CA LYS A 339 17.58 -5.82 5.57
C LYS A 339 17.19 -5.16 4.26
N TYR A 340 16.58 -5.93 3.36
CA TYR A 340 16.28 -5.49 2.00
C TYR A 340 14.78 -5.35 1.82
N ASN A 341 14.37 -4.31 1.10
CA ASN A 341 12.98 -4.14 0.68
C ASN A 341 12.62 -5.27 -0.31
N PRO A 342 11.67 -6.16 0.03
CA PRO A 342 11.33 -7.34 -0.77
C PRO A 342 10.59 -7.01 -2.07
N ARG A 343 10.06 -5.78 -2.23
CA ARG A 343 9.48 -5.27 -3.48
C ARG A 343 10.55 -4.84 -4.48
N ARG A 344 11.69 -4.35 -3.98
CA ARG A 344 12.78 -3.79 -4.79
C ARG A 344 13.90 -4.81 -5.04
N LYS A 345 14.10 -5.73 -4.10
CA LYS A 345 15.06 -6.84 -4.23
C LYS A 345 14.27 -8.15 -4.19
N ASN A 346 14.29 -8.91 -5.28
CA ASN A 346 13.51 -10.14 -5.43
C ASN A 346 14.34 -11.43 -5.29
N THR A 347 15.64 -11.35 -4.99
CA THR A 347 16.52 -12.53 -4.82
C THR A 347 16.05 -13.50 -3.73
N TRP A 348 15.16 -13.07 -2.83
CA TRP A 348 14.46 -13.97 -1.90
C TRP A 348 13.64 -15.04 -2.59
N GLN A 349 13.04 -14.74 -3.74
CA GLN A 349 12.24 -15.70 -4.51
C GLN A 349 13.12 -16.82 -5.04
N GLU A 350 14.33 -16.50 -5.50
CA GLU A 350 15.25 -17.46 -6.05
C GLU A 350 15.68 -18.49 -5.01
N PHE A 351 16.22 -18.05 -3.86
CA PHE A 351 16.67 -19.03 -2.87
C PHE A 351 15.53 -19.68 -2.09
N LEU A 352 14.33 -19.08 -2.00
CA LEU A 352 13.19 -19.73 -1.35
C LEU A 352 12.47 -20.71 -2.29
N LEU A 353 12.18 -20.31 -3.52
CA LEU A 353 11.30 -21.03 -4.44
C LEU A 353 12.06 -21.91 -5.44
N ILE A 354 13.36 -21.68 -5.66
CA ILE A 354 14.21 -22.50 -6.53
C ILE A 354 15.16 -23.33 -5.65
N PRO A 355 14.92 -24.64 -5.49
CA PRO A 355 15.81 -25.49 -4.70
C PRO A 355 17.19 -25.58 -5.37
N VAL A 356 18.23 -25.07 -4.70
CA VAL A 356 19.63 -25.21 -5.15
C VAL A 356 20.08 -26.69 -5.09
N ASN A 357 19.40 -27.52 -4.30
CA ASN A 357 19.61 -28.96 -4.26
C ASN A 357 18.30 -29.68 -3.90
N LYS A 358 17.78 -30.53 -4.82
CA LYS A 358 16.52 -31.29 -4.62
C LYS A 358 16.55 -32.23 -3.42
N THR A 359 17.74 -32.54 -2.88
CA THR A 359 17.90 -33.42 -1.70
C THR A 359 17.71 -32.73 -0.36
N LEU A 360 17.67 -31.39 -0.30
CA LEU A 360 17.64 -30.63 0.96
C LEU A 360 16.26 -30.12 1.38
N ILE A 361 15.26 -30.18 0.50
CA ILE A 361 13.89 -29.75 0.77
C ILE A 361 12.95 -30.93 0.65
N SER A 362 12.10 -31.17 1.66
CA SER A 362 11.05 -32.18 1.53
C SER A 362 10.02 -31.76 0.49
N THR A 363 9.42 -32.74 -0.19
CA THR A 363 8.33 -32.51 -1.16
C THR A 363 7.21 -31.67 -0.56
N ASP A 364 6.90 -31.86 0.74
CA ASP A 364 5.84 -31.15 1.44
C ASP A 364 6.16 -29.66 1.64
N ILE A 365 7.39 -29.31 2.02
CA ILE A 365 7.80 -27.89 2.15
C ILE A 365 7.75 -27.22 0.77
N SER A 366 8.25 -27.89 -0.27
CA SER A 366 8.23 -27.34 -1.64
C SER A 366 6.80 -27.11 -2.14
N LYS A 367 5.89 -28.06 -1.89
CA LYS A 367 4.46 -27.92 -2.21
C LYS A 367 3.85 -26.73 -1.45
N ASN A 368 4.06 -26.66 -0.14
CA ASN A 368 3.49 -25.61 0.70
C ASN A 368 4.02 -24.21 0.33
N LEU A 369 5.30 -24.06 -0.04
CA LEU A 369 5.82 -22.79 -0.56
C LEU A 369 5.17 -22.39 -1.88
N ASN A 370 5.02 -23.33 -2.81
CA ASN A 370 4.43 -23.07 -4.11
C ASN A 370 2.95 -22.68 -4.01
N GLU A 371 2.21 -23.27 -3.09
CA GLU A 371 0.81 -22.91 -2.79
C GLU A 371 0.69 -21.45 -2.27
N HIS A 372 1.72 -20.95 -1.58
CA HIS A 372 1.70 -19.62 -0.95
C HIS A 372 2.56 -18.58 -1.67
N LYS A 373 3.13 -18.89 -2.85
CA LYS A 373 4.04 -18.00 -3.58
C LYS A 373 3.45 -16.63 -3.93
N THR A 374 2.12 -16.54 -4.04
CA THR A 374 1.40 -15.30 -4.37
C THR A 374 1.13 -14.41 -3.16
N ILE A 375 1.09 -14.97 -1.95
CA ILE A 375 0.84 -14.21 -0.71
C ILE A 375 2.12 -13.89 0.07
N LEU A 376 3.19 -14.66 -0.13
CA LEU A 376 4.48 -14.41 0.48
C LEU A 376 5.01 -13.00 0.20
N PRO A 377 4.95 -12.44 -1.03
CA PRO A 377 5.41 -11.08 -1.30
C PRO A 377 4.75 -10.04 -0.38
N ASP A 378 3.44 -10.13 -0.20
CA ASP A 378 2.66 -9.22 0.65
C ASP A 378 3.15 -9.31 2.09
N PHE A 379 3.26 -10.53 2.61
CA PHE A 379 3.66 -10.72 3.99
C PHE A 379 5.14 -10.36 4.24
N PHE A 380 6.04 -10.60 3.27
CA PHE A 380 7.40 -10.07 3.30
C PHE A 380 7.40 -8.54 3.41
N ASN A 381 6.52 -7.87 2.68
CA ASN A 381 6.38 -6.42 2.71
C ASN A 381 5.84 -5.92 4.07
N THR A 382 4.90 -6.64 4.68
CA THR A 382 4.46 -6.41 6.07
C THR A 382 5.62 -6.57 7.06
N LEU A 383 6.43 -7.64 6.94
CA LEU A 383 7.61 -7.85 7.79
C LEU A 383 8.63 -6.72 7.65
N TYR A 384 8.85 -6.24 6.42
CA TYR A 384 9.75 -5.14 6.15
C TYR A 384 9.22 -3.81 6.69
N GLY A 385 7.89 -3.64 6.73
CA GLY A 385 7.23 -2.43 7.21
C GLY A 385 7.19 -1.33 6.15
N GLU A 386 6.77 -1.66 4.93
CA GLU A 386 6.55 -0.69 3.84
C GLU A 386 5.28 -1.02 3.06
N HIS A 387 4.42 -0.03 2.82
CA HIS A 387 3.35 -0.03 1.80
C HIS A 387 2.56 -1.34 1.59
N GLU A 388 2.14 -2.03 2.66
CA GLU A 388 1.20 -3.16 2.62
C GLU A 388 0.16 -3.04 3.73
N ILE A 389 -1.00 -3.65 3.53
CA ILE A 389 -2.01 -3.74 4.58
C ILE A 389 -1.60 -4.75 5.65
N SER A 390 -1.99 -4.50 6.89
CA SER A 390 -1.85 -5.47 7.97
C SER A 390 -2.88 -5.22 9.06
N PHE A 391 -3.22 -6.27 9.80
CA PHE A 391 -4.25 -6.21 10.83
C PHE A 391 -3.89 -5.35 12.05
N GLU A 392 -2.61 -5.26 12.41
CA GLU A 392 -2.07 -4.83 13.71
C GLU A 392 -2.65 -3.55 14.29
N ARG A 393 -3.11 -2.63 13.43
CA ARG A 393 -3.64 -1.31 13.81
C ARG A 393 -5.03 -1.02 13.26
N SER A 394 -5.55 -1.91 12.41
CA SER A 394 -6.87 -1.74 11.83
C SER A 394 -7.96 -1.88 12.88
N PHE A 395 -7.79 -2.81 13.82
CA PHE A 395 -8.75 -3.00 14.90
C PHE A 395 -8.84 -1.75 15.80
N GLU A 396 -7.71 -1.20 16.26
CA GLU A 396 -7.71 0.00 17.09
C GLU A 396 -8.29 1.22 16.37
N ALA A 397 -8.04 1.34 15.06
CA ALA A 397 -8.65 2.39 14.24
C ALA A 397 -10.18 2.25 14.14
N LEU A 398 -10.68 1.03 13.93
CA LEU A 398 -12.12 0.74 13.91
C LEU A 398 -12.76 1.03 15.27
N GLN A 399 -12.14 0.57 16.37
CA GLN A 399 -12.62 0.83 17.72
C GLN A 399 -12.65 2.32 18.05
N TRP A 400 -11.61 3.06 17.68
CA TRP A 400 -11.53 4.50 17.92
C TRP A 400 -12.70 5.24 17.26
N HIS A 401 -13.02 4.90 16.00
CA HIS A 401 -14.16 5.45 15.29
C HIS A 401 -15.50 5.15 15.97
N LYS A 402 -15.70 3.88 16.34
CA LYS A 402 -16.90 3.47 17.07
C LYS A 402 -17.08 4.27 18.36
N ASN A 403 -16.01 4.38 19.15
CA ASN A 403 -16.02 5.11 20.43
C ASN A 403 -16.32 6.61 20.24
N ILE A 404 -15.74 7.26 19.23
CA ILE A 404 -16.02 8.66 18.94
C ILE A 404 -17.48 8.87 18.58
N TYR A 405 -18.04 7.99 17.75
CA TYR A 405 -19.43 8.11 17.35
C TYR A 405 -20.38 7.87 18.53
N ASP A 406 -20.16 6.82 19.32
CA ASP A 406 -20.98 6.48 20.48
C ASP A 406 -20.92 7.56 21.58
N ASN A 407 -19.79 8.25 21.74
CA ASN A 407 -19.68 9.37 22.69
C ASN A 407 -20.40 10.62 22.20
N LYS A 408 -20.37 10.91 20.89
CA LYS A 408 -21.09 12.05 20.30
C LYS A 408 -22.60 11.88 20.39
N THR A 409 -23.12 10.68 20.16
CA THR A 409 -24.56 10.42 20.25
C THR A 409 -25.06 10.53 21.70
N LYS A 410 -24.27 10.08 22.67
CA LYS A 410 -24.60 10.22 24.10
C LYS A 410 -24.55 11.67 24.61
N SER A 411 -23.74 12.55 24.03
CA SER A 411 -23.71 13.97 24.44
C SER A 411 -24.87 14.82 23.90
N VAL A 412 -25.68 14.26 22.99
CA VAL A 412 -26.80 14.96 22.33
C VAL A 412 -28.16 14.54 22.89
N LEU A 413 -28.21 13.44 23.67
CA LEU A 413 -29.36 12.98 24.44
C LEU A 413 -29.23 13.44 25.90
#